data_AF-A0A0W1I6J3-F1
#
_entry.id   AF-A0A0W1I6J3-F1
#
_cell.length_a   1.000
_cell.length_b   1.000
_cell.length_c   1.000
_cell.angle_alpha   90.00
_cell.angle_beta   90.00
_cell.angle_gamma   90.00
#
_symmetry.space_group_name_H-M   'P 1'
#
loop_
_entity.id
_entity.type
_entity.pdbx_description
1 polymer ?
#
loop_
_entity_poly.entity_id
_entity_poly.type
_entity_poly.pdbx_seq_one_letter_code
_entity_poly.pdbx_strand_id
1 'polypeptide(L)'
;MSAFGRRPGTAGRPAFGVAKPMQAGPGMAGGAQFPAIDTPAAEAPPPPSNLSPEMEAMERLNQRSTAEAMEPEKAQGFEASVHKIKEQVLPRLLERVDPEAAATLSKDELTEEFRPIILEVLAELRITLNRREQFALEKVLVDELLGFGPLEELLSDPDISDIMVNGPYQTYVERKGQLVIAPIQFRDEQHLFQIAQRICNQVGRRVDQTTPLADARLKDGSRVNVIVPPLSLRGTAISIRKFSAKPITLDMLCQWGAMSQKMCTALKIAGASRFNIVISGGTGSGKTTMLNALSKMIDPGERVLTIEDAAELRLQQPHWLPLETRPANLEGNGAIHMGDLVKNALRMRPDRIIMGEVRGAECFDLLAAMNTGHDGSMCTLHSNSPRECLGRMENMVLMGDIKIPKEAISKQIADSVDLIVQIKRLRDGSRRVTNVTEVIGMEGDVIVTQELFKFEYLDEDKDGKIIGEYRSMGLRPYTLEKARQYGFDQPYLEACL
;
A
#
# COMPACT_ATOMS: atom_id res chain seq x y z
N MET A 1 -34.35 -23.22 -34.41
CA MET A 1 -35.53 -24.14 -34.45
C MET A 1 -35.94 -24.37 -33.01
N SER A 2 -37.17 -24.25 -32.53
CA SER A 2 -38.49 -23.94 -33.07
C SER A 2 -39.26 -23.27 -31.92
N ALA A 3 -40.19 -22.39 -32.26
CA ALA A 3 -41.18 -21.83 -31.36
C ALA A 3 -42.39 -22.79 -31.21
N PHE A 4 -43.37 -22.32 -30.43
CA PHE A 4 -44.80 -22.65 -30.32
C PHE A 4 -45.21 -23.23 -28.94
N GLY A 5 -46.28 -22.77 -28.27
CA GLY A 5 -47.39 -21.96 -28.76
C GLY A 5 -48.21 -21.25 -27.68
N ARG A 6 -49.11 -20.40 -28.17
CA ARG A 6 -49.96 -19.41 -27.48
C ARG A 6 -51.43 -19.88 -27.43
N ARG A 7 -52.13 -19.49 -26.34
CA ARG A 7 -53.52 -18.95 -26.23
C ARG A 7 -54.73 -19.92 -26.38
N PRO A 8 -56.00 -19.49 -26.07
CA PRO A 8 -56.53 -18.21 -25.53
C PRO A 8 -57.68 -18.31 -24.45
N GLY A 9 -58.15 -17.14 -23.96
CA GLY A 9 -59.56 -16.86 -23.58
C GLY A 9 -59.73 -16.01 -22.30
N THR A 10 -59.85 -14.66 -22.33
CA THR A 10 -61.07 -13.79 -22.47
C THR A 10 -62.22 -14.15 -21.51
N ALA A 11 -62.94 -13.27 -20.80
CA ALA A 11 -63.02 -11.82 -20.66
C ALA A 11 -64.02 -11.50 -19.51
N GLY A 12 -64.07 -10.26 -19.00
CA GLY A 12 -65.30 -9.67 -18.43
C GLY A 12 -65.30 -9.31 -16.93
N ARG A 13 -65.14 -8.01 -16.62
CA ARG A 13 -65.74 -7.28 -15.48
C ARG A 13 -67.15 -6.78 -15.90
N PRO A 14 -68.11 -6.34 -15.05
CA PRO A 14 -67.91 -5.46 -13.86
C PRO A 14 -68.97 -5.56 -12.70
N ALA A 15 -68.86 -4.63 -11.72
CA ALA A 15 -69.93 -3.88 -11.04
C ALA A 15 -70.15 -4.04 -9.50
N PHE A 16 -70.58 -2.90 -8.94
CA PHE A 16 -70.77 -2.47 -7.54
C PHE A 16 -72.07 -2.98 -6.87
N GLY A 17 -72.03 -3.15 -5.54
CA GLY A 17 -72.92 -2.43 -4.60
C GLY A 17 -74.28 -3.00 -4.13
N VAL A 18 -74.43 -3.00 -2.78
CA VAL A 18 -75.58 -2.48 -1.96
C VAL A 18 -76.55 -3.46 -1.25
N ALA A 19 -76.66 -3.23 0.08
CA ALA A 19 -77.83 -3.22 1.00
C ALA A 19 -78.12 -4.33 2.05
N LYS A 20 -78.47 -3.81 3.25
CA LYS A 20 -78.93 -4.41 4.54
C LYS A 20 -80.41 -4.88 4.49
N PRO A 21 -81.02 -5.41 5.60
CA PRO A 21 -81.68 -4.59 6.67
C PRO A 21 -81.45 -5.10 8.12
N MET A 22 -81.32 -4.27 9.18
CA MET A 22 -82.30 -3.62 10.12
C MET A 22 -83.12 -4.59 11.01
N GLN A 23 -83.26 -4.43 12.34
CA GLN A 23 -83.97 -3.38 13.14
C GLN A 23 -83.55 -3.42 14.64
N ALA A 24 -83.27 -2.28 15.33
CA ALA A 24 -84.13 -1.40 16.18
C ALA A 24 -84.27 -1.89 17.66
N GLY A 25 -84.16 -1.15 18.79
CA GLY A 25 -84.12 0.26 19.28
C GLY A 25 -84.72 0.23 20.73
N PRO A 26 -84.97 1.32 21.52
CA PRO A 26 -84.40 2.69 21.63
C PRO A 26 -84.23 3.25 23.10
N GLY A 27 -83.72 4.50 23.24
CA GLY A 27 -83.91 5.42 24.41
C GLY A 27 -82.72 6.37 24.73
N MET A 28 -82.55 7.52 24.05
CA MET A 28 -82.78 8.95 24.49
C MET A 28 -82.09 9.42 25.80
N ALA A 29 -81.51 10.62 25.98
CA ALA A 29 -81.24 11.83 25.17
C ALA A 29 -80.33 12.82 25.95
N GLY A 30 -79.67 13.77 25.26
CA GLY A 30 -79.26 15.09 25.80
C GLY A 30 -77.74 15.36 25.89
N GLY A 31 -77.24 16.45 25.27
CA GLY A 31 -75.83 16.85 25.32
C GLY A 31 -75.60 18.28 25.83
N ALA A 32 -74.35 18.59 26.23
CA ALA A 32 -73.66 19.89 26.10
C ALA A 32 -72.18 19.84 26.62
N GLN A 33 -71.27 20.43 25.84
CA GLN A 33 -70.00 21.14 26.17
C GLN A 33 -68.72 20.40 26.69
N PHE A 34 -67.59 20.66 25.98
CA PHE A 34 -66.15 20.28 26.11
C PHE A 34 -65.51 20.29 27.54
N PRO A 35 -64.26 19.79 27.83
CA PRO A 35 -63.06 19.44 27.01
C PRO A 35 -62.34 18.10 27.43
N ALA A 36 -61.20 17.64 26.86
CA ALA A 36 -59.80 17.98 27.19
C ALA A 36 -58.79 17.31 26.22
N ILE A 37 -57.59 17.90 26.11
CA ILE A 37 -56.46 17.51 25.25
C ILE A 37 -55.70 16.32 25.86
N ASP A 38 -55.52 15.24 25.09
CA ASP A 38 -54.71 14.07 25.48
C ASP A 38 -53.21 14.29 25.22
N THR A 39 -52.41 14.15 26.27
CA THR A 39 -50.95 14.00 26.24
C THR A 39 -50.53 12.61 25.72
N PRO A 40 -49.48 12.47 24.90
CA PRO A 40 -49.02 11.17 24.42
C PRO A 40 -48.26 10.38 25.49
N ALA A 41 -48.46 9.06 25.48
CA ALA A 41 -47.76 8.08 26.30
C ALA A 41 -46.27 8.01 25.98
N ALA A 42 -45.46 7.82 27.02
CA ALA A 42 -44.01 7.77 26.99
C ALA A 42 -43.45 6.54 26.25
N GLU A 43 -42.57 6.78 25.27
CA GLU A 43 -41.56 5.82 24.83
C GLU A 43 -40.48 5.68 25.89
N ALA A 44 -40.03 4.45 26.15
CA ALA A 44 -38.91 4.16 27.03
C ALA A 44 -37.60 4.72 26.43
N PRO A 45 -36.73 5.37 27.23
CA PRO A 45 -35.48 5.92 26.72
C PRO A 45 -34.48 4.81 26.39
N PRO A 46 -33.59 5.00 25.40
CA PRO A 46 -32.42 4.14 25.24
C PRO A 46 -31.52 4.26 26.49
N PRO A 47 -30.69 3.26 26.80
CA PRO A 47 -29.83 3.32 27.99
C PRO A 47 -28.88 4.52 27.86
N PRO A 48 -28.66 5.29 28.95
CA PRO A 48 -27.77 6.43 28.89
C PRO A 48 -26.32 5.96 28.86
N SER A 49 -25.61 6.20 27.77
CA SER A 49 -24.14 6.26 27.79
C SER A 49 -23.75 7.57 28.49
N ASN A 50 -23.65 7.51 29.82
CA ASN A 50 -23.36 8.64 30.70
C ASN A 50 -21.87 9.00 30.76
N LEU A 51 -21.16 8.95 29.64
CA LEU A 51 -19.76 9.33 29.59
C LEU A 51 -19.60 10.59 28.74
N SER A 52 -18.86 11.57 29.26
CA SER A 52 -18.45 12.71 28.43
C SER A 52 -17.54 12.21 27.30
N PRO A 53 -17.48 12.90 26.14
CA PRO A 53 -16.60 12.52 25.03
C PRO A 53 -15.14 12.35 25.44
N GLU A 54 -14.70 13.11 26.45
CA GLU A 54 -13.36 13.00 27.05
C GLU A 54 -13.17 11.71 27.86
N MET A 55 -14.18 11.28 28.62
CA MET A 55 -14.14 10.03 29.37
C MET A 55 -14.16 8.80 28.44
N GLU A 56 -14.95 8.82 27.37
CA GLU A 56 -14.95 7.75 26.35
C GLU A 56 -13.63 7.69 25.57
N ALA A 57 -12.98 8.82 25.32
CA ALA A 57 -11.65 8.86 24.71
C ALA A 57 -10.58 8.27 25.66
N MET A 58 -10.64 8.60 26.95
CA MET A 58 -9.70 8.11 27.95
C MET A 58 -9.92 6.62 28.26
N GLU A 59 -11.16 6.13 28.18
CA GLU A 59 -11.48 4.72 28.34
C GLU A 59 -11.03 3.90 27.12
N ARG A 60 -11.18 4.42 25.89
CA ARG A 60 -10.57 3.83 24.68
C ARG A 60 -9.04 3.80 24.76
N LEU A 61 -8.42 4.82 25.34
CA LEU A 61 -6.96 4.82 25.60
C LEU A 61 -6.58 3.74 26.62
N ASN A 62 -7.33 3.62 27.71
CA ASN A 62 -7.10 2.61 28.73
C ASN A 62 -7.29 1.19 28.18
N GLN A 63 -8.35 0.94 27.40
CA GLN A 63 -8.59 -0.34 26.71
C GLN A 63 -7.47 -0.68 25.73
N ARG A 64 -6.90 0.30 25.02
CA ARG A 64 -5.71 0.09 24.19
C ARG A 64 -4.46 -0.24 25.01
N SER A 65 -4.30 0.39 26.17
CA SER A 65 -3.15 0.15 27.04
C SER A 65 -3.21 -1.21 27.75
N THR A 66 -4.41 -1.77 27.91
CA THR A 66 -4.65 -3.07 28.55
C THR A 66 -4.94 -4.19 27.58
N ALA A 67 -5.02 -3.92 26.27
CA ALA A 67 -5.19 -4.95 25.25
C ALA A 67 -3.96 -5.88 25.22
N GLU A 68 -4.13 -7.09 25.72
CA GLU A 68 -3.14 -8.16 25.58
C GLU A 68 -3.00 -8.56 24.10
N ALA A 69 -1.77 -8.84 23.67
CA ALA A 69 -1.46 -9.22 22.30
C ALA A 69 -2.27 -10.46 21.91
N MET A 70 -2.92 -10.42 20.72
CA MET A 70 -3.62 -11.59 20.16
C MET A 70 -2.64 -12.77 20.10
N GLU A 71 -2.97 -13.85 20.80
CA GLU A 71 -2.25 -15.11 20.64
C GLU A 71 -2.43 -15.62 19.19
N PRO A 72 -1.37 -16.12 18.56
CA PRO A 72 -1.48 -16.67 17.21
C PRO A 72 -2.48 -17.83 17.20
N GLU A 73 -3.42 -17.81 16.25
CA GLU A 73 -4.23 -18.98 15.94
C GLU A 73 -3.30 -20.14 15.56
N LYS A 74 -3.24 -21.17 16.41
CA LYS A 74 -2.50 -22.39 16.10
C LYS A 74 -3.11 -23.04 14.86
N ALA A 75 -2.28 -23.34 13.86
CA ALA A 75 -2.69 -24.07 12.67
C ALA A 75 -3.46 -25.35 13.08
N GLN A 76 -4.68 -25.52 12.56
CA GLN A 76 -5.51 -26.71 12.82
C GLN A 76 -5.51 -27.63 11.60
N GLY A 77 -5.43 -28.94 11.83
CA GLY A 77 -5.60 -29.97 10.79
C GLY A 77 -4.31 -30.40 10.09
N PHE A 78 -4.37 -30.56 8.77
CA PHE A 78 -3.32 -31.15 7.91
C PHE A 78 -1.95 -30.47 8.08
N GLU A 79 -1.92 -29.15 8.18
CA GLU A 79 -0.68 -28.36 8.35
C GLU A 79 0.03 -28.63 9.68
N ALA A 80 -0.72 -28.78 10.78
CA ALA A 80 -0.14 -29.12 12.07
C ALA A 80 0.50 -30.52 12.07
N SER A 81 -0.07 -31.45 11.31
CA SER A 81 0.50 -32.79 11.13
C SER A 81 1.83 -32.76 10.38
N VAL A 82 1.89 -32.01 9.27
CA VAL A 82 3.12 -31.84 8.49
C VAL A 82 4.20 -31.13 9.30
N HIS A 83 3.85 -30.09 10.08
CA HIS A 83 4.79 -29.38 10.94
C HIS A 83 5.40 -30.29 12.03
N LYS A 84 4.57 -31.10 12.69
CA LYS A 84 5.03 -32.05 13.71
C LYS A 84 5.95 -33.12 13.15
N ILE A 85 5.70 -33.57 11.92
CA ILE A 85 6.54 -34.56 11.24
C ILE A 85 7.86 -33.92 10.80
N LYS A 86 7.83 -32.68 10.30
CA LYS A 86 9.03 -31.89 9.97
C LYS A 86 10.00 -31.82 11.15
N GLU A 87 9.51 -31.50 12.35
CA GLU A 87 10.34 -31.41 13.56
C GLU A 87 11.08 -32.73 13.90
N GLN A 88 10.53 -33.88 13.52
CA GLN A 88 11.15 -35.19 13.77
C GLN A 88 12.13 -35.61 12.66
N VAL A 89 11.86 -35.21 11.41
CA VAL A 89 12.61 -35.61 10.21
C VAL A 89 13.82 -34.71 10.00
N LEU A 90 13.67 -33.39 10.19
CA LEU A 90 14.70 -32.40 9.87
C LEU A 90 16.04 -32.62 10.60
N PRO A 91 16.10 -32.95 11.91
CA PRO A 91 17.38 -33.18 12.59
C PRO A 91 18.18 -34.35 12.01
N ARG A 92 17.50 -35.48 11.72
CA ARG A 92 18.13 -36.67 11.12
C ARG A 92 18.60 -36.43 9.70
N LEU A 93 17.88 -35.57 8.99
CA LEU A 93 18.24 -35.20 7.64
C LEU A 93 19.48 -34.30 7.61
N LEU A 94 19.59 -33.35 8.54
CA LEU A 94 20.79 -32.51 8.70
C LEU A 94 22.04 -33.31 9.11
N GLU A 95 21.89 -34.42 9.85
CA GLU A 95 23.01 -35.32 10.19
C GLU A 95 23.59 -36.07 8.97
N ARG A 96 22.81 -36.18 7.88
CA ARG A 96 23.17 -36.95 6.67
C ARG A 96 23.60 -36.08 5.50
N VAL A 97 23.52 -34.76 5.66
CA VAL A 97 23.73 -33.80 4.60
C VAL A 97 24.99 -33.00 4.93
N ASP A 98 25.97 -33.07 4.02
CA ASP A 98 27.14 -32.20 4.09
C ASP A 98 26.74 -30.78 3.62
N PRO A 99 26.81 -29.76 4.49
CA PRO A 99 26.45 -28.39 4.14
C PRO A 99 27.30 -27.80 3.01
N GLU A 100 28.55 -28.22 2.88
CA GLU A 100 29.47 -27.70 1.85
C GLU A 100 29.13 -28.26 0.47
N ALA A 101 28.84 -29.57 0.40
CA ALA A 101 28.40 -30.21 -0.84
C ALA A 101 27.05 -29.63 -1.31
N ALA A 102 26.12 -29.41 -0.38
CA ALA A 102 24.81 -28.83 -0.66
C ALA A 102 24.88 -27.39 -1.19
N ALA A 103 25.92 -26.62 -0.84
CA ALA A 103 26.06 -25.24 -1.33
C ALA A 103 26.49 -25.14 -2.80
N THR A 104 26.98 -26.23 -3.41
CA THR A 104 27.55 -26.23 -4.78
C THR A 104 26.58 -26.66 -5.87
N LEU A 105 25.44 -27.23 -5.51
CA LEU A 105 24.47 -27.82 -6.42
C LEU A 105 23.32 -26.84 -6.74
N SER A 106 22.65 -27.02 -7.88
CA SER A 106 21.44 -26.25 -8.20
C SER A 106 20.22 -26.75 -7.41
N LYS A 107 19.19 -25.90 -7.22
CA LYS A 107 17.98 -26.26 -6.44
C LYS A 107 17.32 -27.54 -6.97
N ASP A 108 17.34 -27.75 -8.27
CA ASP A 108 16.74 -28.94 -8.91
C ASP A 108 17.58 -30.21 -8.65
N GLU A 109 18.90 -30.12 -8.77
CA GLU A 109 19.83 -31.24 -8.50
C GLU A 109 19.80 -31.66 -7.02
N LEU A 110 19.82 -30.68 -6.10
CA LEU A 110 19.67 -30.94 -4.67
C LEU A 110 18.31 -31.56 -4.34
N THR A 111 17.23 -31.11 -4.99
CA THR A 111 15.90 -31.68 -4.72
C THR A 111 15.85 -33.16 -5.09
N GLU A 112 16.46 -33.55 -6.21
CA GLU A 112 16.54 -34.95 -6.63
C GLU A 112 17.48 -35.79 -5.73
N GLU A 113 18.60 -35.23 -5.28
CA GLU A 113 19.53 -35.90 -4.34
C GLU A 113 18.94 -36.06 -2.93
N PHE A 114 18.15 -35.09 -2.45
CA PHE A 114 17.61 -35.12 -1.09
C PHE A 114 16.34 -35.97 -0.98
N ARG A 115 15.56 -36.11 -2.06
CA ARG A 115 14.36 -36.95 -2.07
C ARG A 115 14.61 -38.37 -1.54
N PRO A 116 15.60 -39.15 -2.02
CA PRO A 116 15.85 -40.48 -1.50
C PRO A 116 16.25 -40.48 -0.01
N ILE A 117 16.99 -39.48 0.46
CA ILE A 117 17.39 -39.33 1.87
C ILE A 117 16.16 -39.05 2.75
N ILE A 118 15.24 -38.17 2.30
CA ILE A 118 13.98 -37.90 3.00
C ILE A 118 13.17 -39.19 3.15
N LEU A 119 13.06 -39.99 2.09
CA LEU A 119 12.32 -41.27 2.11
C LEU A 119 12.93 -42.28 3.08
N GLU A 120 14.25 -42.37 3.13
CA GLU A 120 14.96 -43.25 4.06
C GLU A 120 14.71 -42.84 5.52
N VAL A 121 14.82 -41.54 5.83
CA VAL A 121 14.52 -41.01 7.18
C VAL A 121 13.07 -41.29 7.59
N LEU A 122 12.11 -41.12 6.66
CA LEU A 122 10.70 -41.42 6.91
C LEU A 122 10.47 -42.91 7.21
N ALA A 123 11.13 -43.79 6.46
CA ALA A 123 11.04 -45.24 6.64
C ALA A 123 11.61 -45.68 8.00
N GLU A 124 12.77 -45.14 8.40
CA GLU A 124 13.39 -45.41 9.70
C GLU A 124 12.52 -44.95 10.88
N LEU A 125 11.91 -43.77 10.73
CA LEU A 125 10.99 -43.21 11.70
C LEU A 125 9.64 -43.93 11.76
N ARG A 126 9.40 -44.86 10.82
CA ARG A 126 8.13 -45.57 10.64
C ARG A 126 6.95 -44.62 10.48
N ILE A 127 7.18 -43.45 9.87
CA ILE A 127 6.15 -42.46 9.60
C ILE A 127 5.50 -42.83 8.26
N THR A 128 4.20 -43.09 8.29
CA THR A 128 3.42 -43.34 7.08
C THR A 128 2.69 -42.06 6.69
N LEU A 129 2.93 -41.60 5.46
CA LEU A 129 2.32 -40.41 4.89
C LEU A 129 1.52 -40.79 3.67
N ASN A 130 0.38 -40.14 3.46
CA ASN A 130 -0.27 -40.19 2.16
C ASN A 130 0.54 -39.37 1.12
N ARG A 131 0.33 -39.59 -0.18
CA ARG A 131 1.08 -38.89 -1.24
C ARG A 131 1.06 -37.36 -1.11
N ARG A 132 -0.06 -36.79 -0.61
CA ARG A 132 -0.21 -35.34 -0.46
C ARG A 132 0.62 -34.81 0.71
N GLU A 133 0.64 -35.52 1.84
CA GLU A 133 1.47 -35.19 3.02
C GLU A 133 2.95 -35.34 2.70
N GLN A 134 3.33 -36.40 1.99
CA GLN A 134 4.70 -36.63 1.57
C GLN A 134 5.20 -35.50 0.67
N PHE A 135 4.42 -35.12 -0.35
CA PHE A 135 4.79 -34.02 -1.25
C PHE A 135 4.88 -32.67 -0.51
N ALA A 136 3.95 -32.41 0.42
CA ALA A 136 3.99 -31.21 1.25
C ALA A 136 5.24 -31.18 2.15
N LEU A 137 5.58 -32.31 2.79
CA LEU A 137 6.77 -32.42 3.63
C LEU A 137 8.06 -32.28 2.83
N GLU A 138 8.16 -32.94 1.67
CA GLU A 138 9.32 -32.80 0.76
C GLU A 138 9.54 -31.34 0.40
N LYS A 139 8.49 -30.62 -0.02
CA LYS A 139 8.57 -29.20 -0.35
C LYS A 139 9.06 -28.37 0.85
N VAL A 140 8.46 -28.58 2.03
CA VAL A 140 8.82 -27.83 3.25
C VAL A 140 10.27 -28.10 3.68
N LEU A 141 10.76 -29.33 3.57
CA LEU A 141 12.15 -29.68 3.90
C LEU A 141 13.13 -29.06 2.91
N VAL A 142 12.82 -29.11 1.60
CA VAL A 142 13.64 -28.47 0.56
C VAL A 142 13.70 -26.95 0.77
N ASP A 143 12.57 -26.32 1.06
CA ASP A 143 12.50 -24.88 1.33
C ASP A 143 13.24 -24.49 2.64
N GLU A 144 13.29 -25.37 3.64
CA GLU A 144 14.12 -25.19 4.84
C GLU A 144 15.62 -25.21 4.53
N LEU A 145 16.04 -26.20 3.74
CA LEU A 145 17.45 -26.48 3.46
C LEU A 145 18.03 -25.52 2.43
N LEU A 146 17.26 -25.15 1.42
CA LEU A 146 17.74 -24.41 0.24
C LEU A 146 17.04 -23.06 0.04
N GLY A 147 15.81 -22.94 0.51
CA GLY A 147 15.02 -21.71 0.42
C GLY A 147 15.23 -20.77 1.60
N PHE A 148 14.24 -19.94 1.86
CA PHE A 148 14.20 -19.03 3.01
C PHE A 148 13.49 -19.63 4.24
N GLY A 149 13.33 -20.96 4.27
CA GLY A 149 12.69 -21.70 5.36
C GLY A 149 11.27 -21.20 5.64
N PRO A 150 10.91 -20.88 6.90
CA PRO A 150 9.57 -20.41 7.25
C PRO A 150 9.10 -19.17 6.47
N LEU A 151 10.03 -18.36 5.93
CA LEU A 151 9.69 -17.16 5.16
C LEU A 151 9.09 -17.47 3.78
N GLU A 152 9.34 -18.65 3.20
CA GLU A 152 8.86 -19.00 1.86
C GLU A 152 7.32 -18.97 1.77
N GLU A 153 6.65 -19.42 2.83
CA GLU A 153 5.18 -19.37 2.93
C GLU A 153 4.68 -17.92 2.84
N LEU A 154 5.26 -17.02 3.64
CA LEU A 154 4.88 -15.61 3.67
C LEU A 154 5.28 -14.87 2.37
N LEU A 155 6.42 -15.21 1.79
CA LEU A 155 6.88 -14.65 0.52
C LEU A 155 5.97 -15.08 -0.64
N SER A 156 5.42 -16.30 -0.60
CA SER A 156 4.51 -16.80 -1.62
C SER A 156 3.09 -16.22 -1.52
N ASP A 157 2.65 -15.76 -0.35
CA ASP A 157 1.29 -15.24 -0.14
C ASP A 157 1.08 -13.84 -0.76
N PRO A 158 0.28 -13.70 -1.84
CA PRO A 158 0.08 -12.42 -2.52
C PRO A 158 -0.65 -11.36 -1.69
N ASP A 159 -1.30 -11.74 -0.57
CA ASP A 159 -2.02 -10.80 0.30
C ASP A 159 -1.11 -10.12 1.34
N ILE A 160 0.14 -10.58 1.47
CA ILE A 160 1.16 -10.00 2.36
C ILE A 160 2.00 -8.97 1.60
N SER A 161 2.16 -7.77 2.16
CA SER A 161 3.00 -6.70 1.57
C SER A 161 4.35 -6.52 2.27
N ASP A 162 4.40 -6.70 3.60
CA ASP A 162 5.59 -6.50 4.41
C ASP A 162 5.71 -7.65 5.42
N ILE A 163 6.92 -8.13 5.67
CA ILE A 163 7.26 -9.17 6.65
C ILE A 163 8.31 -8.60 7.59
N MET A 164 8.09 -8.67 8.90
CA MET A 164 8.99 -8.13 9.92
C MET A 164 9.26 -9.22 10.96
N VAL A 165 10.47 -9.77 10.92
CA VAL A 165 10.98 -10.75 11.88
C VAL A 165 11.79 -10.01 12.94
N ASN A 166 11.33 -10.03 14.19
CA ASN A 166 11.99 -9.37 15.32
C ASN A 166 12.86 -10.33 16.16
N GLY A 167 13.00 -11.57 15.70
CA GLY A 167 13.71 -12.67 16.35
C GLY A 167 13.08 -14.02 15.96
N PRO A 168 13.61 -15.15 16.45
CA PRO A 168 13.21 -16.47 15.97
C PRO A 168 11.75 -16.84 16.27
N TYR A 169 11.12 -16.22 17.27
CA TYR A 169 9.78 -16.58 17.72
C TYR A 169 8.71 -15.52 17.47
N GLN A 170 9.06 -14.41 16.82
CA GLN A 170 8.14 -13.29 16.61
C GLN A 170 8.27 -12.72 15.19
N THR A 171 7.24 -13.00 14.38
CA THR A 171 7.11 -12.46 13.02
C THR A 171 5.79 -11.73 12.87
N TYR A 172 5.84 -10.52 12.33
CA TYR A 172 4.67 -9.74 11.92
C TYR A 172 4.57 -9.69 10.41
N VAL A 173 3.35 -9.58 9.89
CA VAL A 173 3.09 -9.33 8.47
C VAL A 173 2.06 -8.22 8.30
N GLU A 174 2.23 -7.38 7.28
CA GLU A 174 1.18 -6.45 6.84
C GLU A 174 0.25 -7.18 5.86
N ARG A 175 -1.01 -7.37 6.24
CA ARG A 175 -2.08 -7.89 5.37
C ARG A 175 -3.16 -6.83 5.24
N LYS A 176 -3.47 -6.42 4.00
CA LYS A 176 -4.47 -5.38 3.69
C LYS A 176 -4.31 -4.08 4.51
N GLY A 177 -3.07 -3.67 4.80
CA GLY A 177 -2.81 -2.44 5.57
C GLY A 177 -2.99 -2.59 7.08
N GLN A 178 -3.04 -3.80 7.62
CA GLN A 178 -3.05 -4.06 9.06
C GLN A 178 -1.89 -4.99 9.43
N LEU A 179 -1.24 -4.71 10.56
CA LEU A 179 -0.16 -5.55 11.09
C LEU A 179 -0.77 -6.69 11.92
N VAL A 180 -0.41 -7.92 11.58
CA VAL A 180 -0.84 -9.13 12.29
C VAL A 180 0.37 -10.01 12.60
N ILE A 181 0.29 -10.79 13.69
CA ILE A 181 1.32 -11.79 14.00
C ILE A 181 1.16 -12.96 13.02
N ALA A 182 2.24 -13.35 12.35
CA ALA A 182 2.24 -14.50 11.48
C ALA A 182 2.43 -15.79 12.30
N PRO A 183 1.75 -16.89 11.95
CA PRO A 183 1.85 -18.17 12.66
C PRO A 183 3.13 -18.95 12.28
N ILE A 184 4.21 -18.26 11.88
CA ILE A 184 5.49 -18.89 11.55
C ILE A 184 6.51 -18.64 12.66
N GLN A 185 7.38 -19.62 12.89
CA GLN A 185 8.49 -19.53 13.82
C GLN A 185 9.74 -20.17 13.21
N PHE A 186 10.88 -19.61 13.57
CA PHE A 186 12.19 -20.21 13.31
C PHE A 186 12.53 -21.14 14.47
N ARG A 187 13.27 -22.22 14.17
CA ARG A 187 13.75 -23.18 15.18
C ARG A 187 14.48 -22.50 16.33
N ASP A 188 15.43 -21.63 16.01
CA ASP A 188 16.29 -20.93 16.95
C ASP A 188 16.94 -19.72 16.27
N GLU A 189 17.68 -18.92 17.04
CA GLU A 189 18.41 -17.75 16.55
C GLU A 189 19.46 -18.11 15.50
N GLN A 190 20.13 -19.26 15.65
CA GLN A 190 21.16 -19.70 14.71
C GLN A 190 20.56 -19.99 13.33
N HIS A 191 19.36 -20.59 13.29
CA HIS A 191 18.61 -20.86 12.07
C HIS A 191 18.17 -19.57 11.38
N LEU A 192 17.64 -18.60 12.14
CA LEU A 192 17.28 -17.29 11.60
C LEU A 192 18.50 -16.56 11.03
N PHE A 193 19.61 -16.57 11.76
CA PHE A 193 20.87 -15.98 11.31
C PHE A 193 21.39 -16.63 10.01
N GLN A 194 21.34 -17.97 9.90
CA GLN A 194 21.73 -18.68 8.67
C GLN A 194 20.83 -18.33 7.46
N ILE A 195 19.53 -18.13 7.68
CA ILE A 195 18.63 -17.66 6.61
C ILE A 195 19.01 -16.22 6.20
N ALA A 196 19.29 -15.34 7.17
CA ALA A 196 19.71 -13.98 6.90
C ALA A 196 21.02 -13.94 6.07
N GLN A 197 22.00 -14.78 6.44
CA GLN A 197 23.25 -14.94 5.69
C GLN A 197 23.01 -15.45 4.27
N ARG A 198 22.13 -16.45 4.08
CA ARG A 198 21.76 -16.94 2.74
C ARG A 198 21.16 -15.83 1.87
N ILE A 199 20.25 -15.03 2.41
CA ILE A 199 19.64 -13.90 1.69
C ILE A 199 20.70 -12.90 1.24
N CYS A 200 21.60 -12.49 2.14
CA CYS A 200 22.66 -11.54 1.79
C CYS A 200 23.65 -12.11 0.77
N ASN A 201 24.05 -13.38 0.93
CA ASN A 201 25.03 -14.03 0.06
C ASN A 201 24.52 -14.14 -1.39
N GLN A 202 23.21 -14.37 -1.60
CA GLN A 202 22.63 -14.44 -2.95
C GLN A 202 22.80 -13.16 -3.78
N VAL A 203 22.98 -12.01 -3.12
CA VAL A 203 23.24 -10.71 -3.78
C VAL A 203 24.68 -10.23 -3.64
N GLY A 204 25.60 -11.12 -3.26
CA GLY A 204 27.01 -10.78 -3.07
C GLY A 204 27.25 -9.84 -1.89
N ARG A 205 26.34 -9.81 -0.91
CA ARG A 205 26.50 -9.07 0.35
C ARG A 205 26.83 -10.04 1.48
N ARG A 206 27.46 -9.53 2.54
CA ARG A 206 27.85 -10.31 3.70
C ARG A 206 27.22 -9.69 4.95
N VAL A 207 26.76 -10.53 5.86
CA VAL A 207 26.27 -10.14 7.18
C VAL A 207 26.91 -11.04 8.24
N ASP A 208 27.56 -10.42 9.22
CA ASP A 208 28.19 -11.07 10.37
C ASP A 208 28.44 -10.05 11.49
N GLN A 209 29.14 -10.46 12.55
CA GLN A 209 29.42 -9.58 13.70
C GLN A 209 30.30 -8.37 13.35
N THR A 210 31.09 -8.43 12.28
CA THR A 210 31.93 -7.31 11.81
C THR A 210 31.17 -6.39 10.86
N THR A 211 30.22 -6.94 10.11
CA THR A 211 29.31 -6.21 9.22
C THR A 211 27.86 -6.52 9.61
N PRO A 212 27.35 -5.95 10.73
CA PRO A 212 26.09 -6.36 11.34
C PRO A 212 24.83 -5.79 10.64
N LEU A 213 25.01 -5.01 9.58
CA LEU A 213 23.94 -4.38 8.79
C LEU A 213 24.08 -4.81 7.34
N ALA A 214 22.99 -5.24 6.72
CA ALA A 214 22.99 -5.56 5.30
C ALA A 214 21.65 -5.23 4.65
N ASP A 215 21.71 -4.65 3.47
CA ASP A 215 20.58 -4.50 2.56
C ASP A 215 20.76 -5.45 1.37
N ALA A 216 19.68 -6.13 1.00
CA ALA A 216 19.65 -7.13 -0.06
C ALA A 216 18.37 -7.03 -0.89
N ARG A 217 18.38 -7.70 -2.04
CA ARG A 217 17.22 -7.81 -2.94
C ARG A 217 17.01 -9.26 -3.35
N LEU A 218 15.82 -9.79 -3.11
CA LEU A 218 15.45 -11.13 -3.53
C LEU A 218 15.25 -11.18 -5.06
N LYS A 219 15.24 -12.39 -5.62
CA LYS A 219 15.07 -12.62 -7.08
C LYS A 219 13.76 -12.05 -7.63
N ASP A 220 12.72 -11.98 -6.81
CA ASP A 220 11.41 -11.40 -7.15
C ASP A 220 11.41 -9.85 -7.11
N GLY A 221 12.52 -9.22 -6.69
CA GLY A 221 12.66 -7.78 -6.53
C GLY A 221 12.36 -7.26 -5.12
N SER A 222 11.91 -8.12 -4.20
CA SER A 222 11.61 -7.77 -2.82
C SER A 222 12.85 -7.26 -2.10
N ARG A 223 12.70 -6.21 -1.29
CA ARG A 223 13.81 -5.60 -0.55
C ARG A 223 13.91 -6.22 0.83
N VAL A 224 15.12 -6.52 1.25
CA VAL A 224 15.41 -7.10 2.56
C VAL A 224 16.42 -6.23 3.28
N ASN A 225 16.08 -5.83 4.50
CA ASN A 225 17.01 -5.26 5.45
C ASN A 225 17.27 -6.28 6.56
N VAL A 226 18.54 -6.47 6.91
CA VAL A 226 19.00 -7.38 7.96
C VAL A 226 19.84 -6.61 8.96
N ILE A 227 19.55 -6.84 10.24
CA ILE A 227 20.37 -6.38 11.37
C ILE A 227 20.62 -7.54 12.33
N VAL A 228 21.88 -7.74 12.72
CA VAL A 228 22.30 -8.85 13.60
C VAL A 228 22.99 -8.32 14.87
N PRO A 229 23.17 -9.16 15.90
CA PRO A 229 23.99 -8.80 17.06
C PRO A 229 25.41 -8.35 16.66
N PRO A 230 26.01 -7.37 17.38
CA PRO A 230 25.55 -6.80 18.65
C PRO A 230 24.55 -5.64 18.52
N LEU A 231 24.19 -5.19 17.32
CA LEU A 231 23.32 -4.02 17.15
C LEU A 231 21.85 -4.33 17.44
N SER A 232 21.40 -5.52 17.06
CA SER A 232 20.08 -6.01 17.45
C SER A 232 20.16 -6.83 18.74
N LEU A 233 19.67 -6.26 19.83
CA LEU A 233 19.77 -6.85 21.17
C LEU A 233 18.89 -8.09 21.38
N ARG A 234 17.89 -8.30 20.50
CA ARG A 234 16.94 -9.43 20.58
C ARG A 234 17.29 -10.58 19.64
N GLY A 235 18.48 -10.56 19.03
CA GLY A 235 18.88 -11.49 17.98
C GLY A 235 18.72 -10.89 16.59
N THR A 236 18.77 -11.73 15.57
CA THR A 236 18.69 -11.33 14.18
C THR A 236 17.30 -10.78 13.88
N ALA A 237 17.24 -9.64 13.20
CA ALA A 237 15.99 -9.08 12.71
C ALA A 237 16.04 -8.90 11.19
N ILE A 238 14.93 -9.20 10.53
CA ILE A 238 14.78 -9.15 9.08
C ILE A 238 13.52 -8.38 8.76
N SER A 239 13.64 -7.33 7.94
CA SER A 239 12.49 -6.61 7.39
C SER A 239 12.45 -6.81 5.88
N ILE A 240 11.39 -7.44 5.38
CA ILE A 240 11.16 -7.66 3.96
C ILE A 240 9.99 -6.82 3.51
N ARG A 241 10.22 -5.94 2.52
CA ARG A 241 9.14 -5.32 1.76
C ARG A 241 8.98 -6.07 0.45
N LYS A 242 7.83 -6.73 0.30
CA LYS A 242 7.56 -7.55 -0.88
C LYS A 242 7.34 -6.69 -2.10
N PHE A 243 7.86 -7.17 -3.22
CA PHE A 243 7.61 -6.59 -4.51
C PHE A 243 6.21 -6.99 -4.99
N SER A 244 5.28 -6.04 -5.07
CA SER A 244 3.92 -6.35 -5.52
C SER A 244 3.88 -6.61 -7.02
N ALA A 245 3.49 -7.82 -7.42
CA ALA A 245 3.42 -8.22 -8.82
C ALA A 245 2.19 -7.65 -9.58
N LYS A 246 1.16 -7.15 -8.87
CA LYS A 246 -0.08 -6.68 -9.51
C LYS A 246 -0.06 -5.16 -9.70
N PRO A 247 -0.17 -4.65 -10.95
CA PRO A 247 -0.22 -3.21 -11.19
C PRO A 247 -1.53 -2.62 -10.67
N ILE A 248 -1.42 -1.68 -9.74
CA ILE A 248 -2.56 -0.91 -9.20
C ILE A 248 -2.81 0.28 -10.13
N THR A 249 -4.06 0.50 -10.53
CA THR A 249 -4.48 1.58 -11.43
C THR A 249 -5.30 2.64 -10.71
N LEU A 250 -5.43 3.83 -11.28
CA LEU A 250 -6.29 4.89 -10.74
C LEU A 250 -7.75 4.46 -10.62
N ASP A 251 -8.25 3.64 -11.57
CA ASP A 251 -9.60 3.07 -11.52
C ASP A 251 -9.79 2.15 -10.32
N MET A 252 -8.82 1.28 -10.05
CA MET A 252 -8.86 0.39 -8.88
C MET A 252 -8.83 1.20 -7.58
N LEU A 253 -7.96 2.20 -7.48
CA LEU A 253 -7.91 3.10 -6.32
C LEU A 253 -9.25 3.82 -6.10
N CYS A 254 -9.88 4.29 -7.18
CA CYS A 254 -11.21 4.90 -7.13
C CYS A 254 -12.28 3.90 -6.67
N GLN A 255 -12.29 2.68 -7.21
CA GLN A 255 -13.21 1.61 -6.82
C GLN A 255 -13.05 1.20 -5.35
N TRP A 256 -11.84 1.26 -4.81
CA TRP A 256 -11.55 1.00 -3.40
C TRP A 256 -11.89 2.18 -2.48
N GLY A 257 -12.39 3.29 -3.03
CA GLY A 257 -12.76 4.48 -2.27
C GLY A 257 -11.58 5.33 -1.80
N ALA A 258 -10.41 5.21 -2.43
CA ALA A 258 -9.24 6.04 -2.11
C ALA A 258 -9.35 7.47 -2.65
N MET A 259 -10.24 7.70 -3.63
CA MET A 259 -10.57 9.00 -4.22
C MET A 259 -11.98 8.96 -4.84
N SER A 260 -12.55 10.12 -5.18
CA SER A 260 -13.80 10.19 -5.94
C SER A 260 -13.58 9.95 -7.44
N GLN A 261 -14.67 9.67 -8.17
CA GLN A 261 -14.62 9.53 -9.64
C GLN A 261 -14.14 10.81 -10.34
N LYS A 262 -14.57 11.98 -9.84
CA LYS A 262 -14.11 13.28 -10.34
C LYS A 262 -12.60 13.46 -10.17
N MET A 263 -12.08 13.15 -8.98
CA MET A 263 -10.63 13.16 -8.72
C MET A 263 -9.89 12.18 -9.63
N CYS A 264 -10.41 10.96 -9.80
CA CYS A 264 -9.84 9.97 -10.69
C CYS A 264 -9.72 10.50 -12.13
N THR A 265 -10.78 11.09 -12.67
CA THR A 265 -10.77 11.72 -14.01
C THR A 265 -9.75 12.84 -14.10
N ALA A 266 -9.73 13.77 -13.13
CA ALA A 266 -8.78 14.88 -13.12
C ALA A 266 -7.32 14.40 -13.09
N LEU A 267 -7.01 13.41 -12.25
CA LEU A 267 -5.67 12.82 -12.13
C LEU A 267 -5.25 12.05 -13.39
N LYS A 268 -6.18 11.35 -14.05
CA LYS A 268 -5.91 10.71 -15.34
C LYS A 268 -5.50 11.75 -16.39
N ILE A 269 -6.25 12.84 -16.48
CA ILE A 269 -5.97 13.93 -17.41
C ILE A 269 -4.64 14.60 -17.09
N ALA A 270 -4.34 14.87 -15.81
CA ALA A 270 -3.06 15.45 -15.41
C ALA A 270 -1.86 14.60 -15.85
N GLY A 271 -1.93 13.27 -15.64
CA GLY A 271 -0.88 12.35 -16.09
C GLY A 271 -0.71 12.33 -17.62
N ALA A 272 -1.82 12.32 -18.35
CA ALA A 272 -1.85 12.34 -19.82
C ALA A 272 -1.40 13.69 -20.42
N SER A 273 -1.63 14.79 -19.72
CA SER A 273 -1.35 16.17 -20.19
C SER A 273 0.02 16.70 -19.76
N ARG A 274 0.95 15.80 -19.40
CA ARG A 274 2.31 16.11 -18.96
C ARG A 274 2.38 17.11 -17.79
N PHE A 275 1.50 16.97 -16.79
CA PHE A 275 1.61 17.79 -15.58
C PHE A 275 2.81 17.32 -14.75
N ASN A 276 3.55 18.25 -14.18
CA ASN A 276 4.58 18.00 -13.19
C ASN A 276 3.91 17.77 -11.83
N ILE A 277 3.91 16.52 -11.37
CA ILE A 277 3.12 16.09 -10.21
C ILE A 277 4.02 15.66 -9.06
N VAL A 278 3.83 16.28 -7.89
CA VAL A 278 4.45 15.85 -6.64
C VAL A 278 3.44 15.05 -5.82
N ILE A 279 3.72 13.78 -5.59
CA ILE A 279 2.90 12.92 -4.73
C ILE A 279 3.46 12.98 -3.31
N SER A 280 2.71 13.58 -2.38
CA SER A 280 3.14 13.74 -1.00
C SER A 280 2.35 12.88 0.00
N GLY A 281 3.00 12.49 1.10
CA GLY A 281 2.39 11.66 2.15
C GLY A 281 3.38 11.03 3.13
N GLY A 282 2.84 10.57 4.25
CA GLY A 282 3.61 9.85 5.26
C GLY A 282 4.17 8.50 4.76
N THR A 283 5.04 7.88 5.55
CA THR A 283 5.50 6.50 5.30
C THR A 283 4.31 5.53 5.23
N GLY A 284 4.31 4.61 4.26
CA GLY A 284 3.25 3.61 4.10
C GLY A 284 1.88 4.16 3.64
N SER A 285 1.79 5.43 3.26
CA SER A 285 0.55 6.05 2.76
C SER A 285 0.16 5.61 1.34
N GLY A 286 1.08 5.04 0.56
CA GLY A 286 0.84 4.61 -0.82
C GLY A 286 1.33 5.59 -1.89
N LYS A 287 2.30 6.46 -1.60
CA LYS A 287 2.87 7.41 -2.58
C LYS A 287 3.38 6.74 -3.85
N THR A 288 4.28 5.76 -3.71
CA THR A 288 4.84 5.03 -4.85
C THR A 288 3.76 4.30 -5.64
N THR A 289 2.73 3.77 -4.94
CA THR A 289 1.57 3.15 -5.58
C THR A 289 0.78 4.15 -6.43
N MET A 290 0.54 5.36 -5.92
CA MET A 290 -0.12 6.42 -6.69
C MET A 290 0.72 6.86 -7.89
N LEU A 291 2.02 7.07 -7.69
CA LEU A 291 2.94 7.44 -8.77
C LEU A 291 2.91 6.38 -9.88
N ASN A 292 2.96 5.10 -9.52
CA ASN A 292 2.90 3.99 -10.47
C ASN A 292 1.51 3.85 -11.14
N ALA A 293 0.44 4.25 -10.47
CA ALA A 293 -0.90 4.31 -11.06
C ALA A 293 -1.04 5.47 -12.06
N LEU A 294 -0.47 6.64 -11.73
CA LEU A 294 -0.42 7.83 -12.60
C LEU A 294 0.47 7.59 -13.82
N SER A 295 1.59 6.89 -13.67
CA SER A 295 2.52 6.62 -14.76
C SER A 295 1.87 5.85 -15.91
N LYS A 296 0.79 5.10 -15.65
CA LYS A 296 0.00 4.43 -16.71
C LYS A 296 -0.65 5.40 -17.70
N MET A 297 -0.81 6.67 -17.32
CA MET A 297 -1.38 7.71 -18.18
C MET A 297 -0.35 8.36 -19.09
N ILE A 298 0.93 8.02 -18.94
CA ILE A 298 2.01 8.49 -19.82
C ILE A 298 1.85 7.81 -21.19
N ASP A 299 1.93 8.61 -22.25
CA ASP A 299 1.81 8.12 -23.63
C ASP A 299 2.90 7.05 -23.93
N PRO A 300 2.54 5.90 -24.54
CA PRO A 300 3.49 4.83 -24.83
C PRO A 300 4.66 5.22 -25.76
N GLY A 301 4.54 6.30 -26.53
CA GLY A 301 5.59 6.85 -27.37
C GLY A 301 6.65 7.66 -26.62
N GLU A 302 6.42 7.97 -25.34
CA GLU A 302 7.36 8.74 -24.53
C GLU A 302 8.49 7.87 -23.97
N ARG A 303 9.71 8.42 -24.00
CA ARG A 303 10.86 7.85 -23.31
C ARG A 303 10.88 8.30 -21.86
N VAL A 304 10.66 7.36 -20.95
CA VAL A 304 10.58 7.64 -19.51
C VAL A 304 11.79 7.07 -18.78
N LEU A 305 12.47 7.92 -18.01
CA LEU A 305 13.55 7.49 -17.13
C LEU A 305 13.05 7.54 -15.68
N THR A 306 13.21 6.44 -14.94
CA THR A 306 12.95 6.41 -13.49
C THR A 306 14.27 6.40 -12.74
N ILE A 307 14.38 7.18 -11.66
CA ILE A 307 15.56 7.22 -10.78
C ILE A 307 15.10 6.93 -9.36
N GLU A 308 15.66 5.90 -8.74
CA GLU A 308 15.24 5.45 -7.41
C GLU A 308 16.44 4.98 -6.59
N ASP A 309 16.36 5.05 -5.25
CA ASP A 309 17.40 4.46 -4.40
C ASP A 309 17.43 2.94 -4.51
N ALA A 310 16.25 2.37 -4.65
CA ALA A 310 16.06 1.02 -5.12
C ALA A 310 14.87 1.04 -6.08
N ALA A 311 14.90 0.26 -7.15
CA ALA A 311 13.83 0.25 -8.14
C ALA A 311 12.51 -0.34 -7.57
N GLU A 312 11.51 0.48 -7.32
CA GLU A 312 10.14 0.07 -6.93
C GLU A 312 9.16 0.21 -8.11
N LEU A 313 9.43 1.14 -9.04
CA LEU A 313 8.51 1.48 -10.12
C LEU A 313 8.46 0.41 -11.22
N ARG A 314 7.28 0.27 -11.84
CA ARG A 314 7.00 -0.67 -12.94
C ARG A 314 6.12 0.00 -13.97
N LEU A 315 6.77 0.78 -14.82
CA LEU A 315 6.09 1.46 -15.91
C LEU A 315 5.69 0.47 -17.00
N GLN A 316 4.57 0.75 -17.65
CA GLN A 316 4.05 -0.08 -18.75
C GLN A 316 4.48 0.44 -20.12
N GLN A 317 5.13 1.60 -20.15
CA GLN A 317 5.63 2.25 -21.36
C GLN A 317 6.74 1.38 -21.98
N PRO A 318 6.68 1.12 -23.30
CA PRO A 318 7.72 0.37 -24.00
C PRO A 318 9.10 1.03 -23.88
N HIS A 319 9.15 2.37 -23.91
CA HIS A 319 10.40 3.11 -23.85
C HIS A 319 10.78 3.54 -22.42
N TRP A 320 10.82 2.60 -21.49
CA TRP A 320 11.19 2.84 -20.10
C TRP A 320 12.64 2.42 -19.81
N LEU A 321 13.39 3.30 -19.12
CA LEU A 321 14.72 3.01 -18.61
C LEU A 321 14.79 3.25 -17.10
N PRO A 322 14.88 2.18 -16.27
CA PRO A 322 15.11 2.33 -14.85
C PRO A 322 16.59 2.57 -14.51
N LEU A 323 16.83 3.54 -13.63
CA LEU A 323 18.13 3.87 -13.06
C LEU A 323 18.03 3.74 -11.53
N GLU A 324 19.08 3.20 -10.92
CA GLU A 324 19.14 2.97 -9.47
C GLU A 324 20.41 3.63 -8.91
N THR A 325 20.32 4.24 -7.73
CA THR A 325 21.49 4.77 -7.04
C THR A 325 22.43 3.64 -6.63
N ARG A 326 23.68 3.99 -6.31
CA ARG A 326 24.64 3.03 -5.79
C ARG A 326 25.21 3.57 -4.49
N PRO A 327 25.03 2.87 -3.34
CA PRO A 327 25.70 3.27 -2.12
C PRO A 327 27.22 3.09 -2.25
N ALA A 328 27.98 3.78 -1.40
CA ALA A 328 29.42 3.56 -1.30
C ALA A 328 29.75 2.10 -0.97
N ASN A 329 30.92 1.64 -1.40
CA ASN A 329 31.48 0.38 -0.93
C ASN A 329 31.93 0.50 0.54
N LEU A 330 32.41 -0.60 1.14
CA LEU A 330 32.88 -0.62 2.54
C LEU A 330 34.03 0.37 2.82
N GLU A 331 34.75 0.79 1.78
CA GLU A 331 35.84 1.76 1.84
C GLU A 331 35.36 3.21 1.66
N GLY A 332 34.04 3.44 1.53
CA GLY A 332 33.45 4.76 1.34
C GLY A 332 33.49 5.27 -0.12
N ASN A 333 33.94 4.46 -1.06
CA ASN A 333 34.16 4.85 -2.45
C ASN A 333 33.02 4.43 -3.38
N GLY A 334 32.86 5.15 -4.49
CA GLY A 334 32.01 4.75 -5.61
C GLY A 334 30.51 4.97 -5.40
N ALA A 335 30.10 5.81 -4.46
CA ALA A 335 28.70 6.22 -4.36
C ALA A 335 28.25 6.93 -5.65
N ILE A 336 27.02 6.66 -6.07
CA ILE A 336 26.32 7.37 -7.15
C ILE A 336 24.98 7.79 -6.57
N HIS A 337 24.79 9.08 -6.38
CA HIS A 337 23.58 9.64 -5.77
C HIS A 337 22.51 9.96 -6.83
N MET A 338 21.27 10.19 -6.39
CA MET A 338 20.18 10.54 -7.31
C MET A 338 20.50 11.77 -8.16
N GLY A 339 21.10 12.81 -7.57
CA GLY A 339 21.48 14.02 -8.31
C GLY A 339 22.45 13.74 -9.47
N ASP A 340 23.38 12.79 -9.31
CA ASP A 340 24.29 12.37 -10.37
C ASP A 340 23.52 11.72 -11.53
N LEU A 341 22.53 10.88 -11.20
CA LEU A 341 21.69 10.21 -12.17
C LEU A 341 20.75 11.19 -12.88
N VAL A 342 20.19 12.19 -12.19
CA VAL A 342 19.34 13.21 -12.82
C VAL A 342 20.16 14.01 -13.83
N LYS A 343 21.35 14.50 -13.45
CA LYS A 343 22.25 15.23 -14.35
C LYS A 343 22.66 14.40 -15.57
N ASN A 344 22.92 13.11 -15.36
CA ASN A 344 23.21 12.20 -16.46
C ASN A 344 21.98 11.95 -17.35
N ALA A 345 20.80 11.77 -16.75
CA ALA A 345 19.54 11.52 -17.44
C ALA A 345 19.19 12.63 -18.43
N LEU A 346 19.49 13.90 -18.13
CA LEU A 346 19.29 15.02 -19.05
C LEU A 346 20.04 14.86 -20.40
N ARG A 347 21.09 14.04 -20.45
CA ARG A 347 21.85 13.74 -21.68
C ARG A 347 21.31 12.52 -22.44
N MET A 348 20.34 11.82 -21.87
CA MET A 348 19.77 10.58 -22.40
C MET A 348 18.50 10.82 -23.22
N ARG A 349 18.21 12.09 -23.55
CA ARG A 349 17.01 12.55 -24.27
C ARG A 349 15.71 11.96 -23.70
N PRO A 350 15.44 12.10 -22.39
CA PRO A 350 14.16 11.67 -21.83
C PRO A 350 13.05 12.60 -22.30
N ASP A 351 11.82 12.08 -22.44
CA ASP A 351 10.62 12.91 -22.44
C ASP A 351 10.22 13.27 -21.01
N ARG A 352 10.38 12.32 -20.08
CA ARG A 352 10.06 12.48 -18.64
C ARG A 352 11.13 11.88 -17.75
N ILE A 353 11.37 12.54 -16.61
CA ILE A 353 12.17 12.01 -15.51
C ILE A 353 11.24 11.81 -14.30
N ILE A 354 11.23 10.61 -13.77
CA ILE A 354 10.43 10.25 -12.60
C ILE A 354 11.35 9.86 -11.47
N MET A 355 11.22 10.55 -10.34
CA MET A 355 12.03 10.29 -9.15
C MET A 355 11.19 9.49 -8.16
N GLY A 356 11.65 8.30 -7.77
CA GLY A 356 10.93 7.44 -6.83
C GLY A 356 10.61 8.14 -5.52
N GLU A 357 11.60 8.81 -4.92
CA GLU A 357 11.43 9.63 -3.72
C GLU A 357 12.53 10.69 -3.65
N VAL A 358 12.16 11.95 -3.44
CA VAL A 358 13.10 13.06 -3.26
C VAL A 358 13.27 13.33 -1.77
N ARG A 359 14.52 13.38 -1.30
CA ARG A 359 14.92 13.49 0.10
C ARG A 359 15.95 14.59 0.38
N GLY A 360 16.63 15.11 -0.65
CA GLY A 360 17.73 16.07 -0.49
C GLY A 360 17.97 16.96 -1.71
N ALA A 361 19.24 17.32 -1.91
CA ALA A 361 19.67 18.33 -2.87
C ALA A 361 19.29 18.02 -4.33
N GLU A 362 19.03 16.75 -4.67
CA GLU A 362 18.53 16.32 -5.98
C GLU A 362 17.17 16.95 -6.34
N CYS A 363 16.44 17.50 -5.37
CA CYS A 363 15.25 18.32 -5.59
C CYS A 363 15.53 19.47 -6.58
N PHE A 364 16.68 20.14 -6.47
CA PHE A 364 17.05 21.22 -7.36
C PHE A 364 17.22 20.76 -8.80
N ASP A 365 17.92 19.63 -8.99
CA ASP A 365 18.15 19.05 -10.31
C ASP A 365 16.82 18.59 -10.95
N LEU A 366 15.90 18.05 -10.16
CA LEU A 366 14.55 17.68 -10.62
C LEU A 366 13.75 18.92 -11.05
N LEU A 367 13.73 19.98 -10.24
CA LEU A 367 13.05 21.23 -10.60
C LEU A 367 13.64 21.86 -11.87
N ALA A 368 14.97 21.80 -12.02
CA ALA A 368 15.62 22.23 -13.25
C ALA A 368 15.17 21.38 -14.45
N ALA A 369 15.05 20.06 -14.31
CA ALA A 369 14.54 19.19 -15.37
C ALA A 369 13.09 19.54 -15.76
N MET A 370 12.21 19.74 -14.78
CA MET A 370 10.82 20.15 -14.97
C MET A 370 10.69 21.44 -15.78
N ASN A 371 11.59 22.41 -15.56
CA ASN A 371 11.59 23.68 -16.29
C ASN A 371 12.29 23.63 -17.66
N THR A 372 13.07 22.59 -17.96
CA THR A 372 13.94 22.54 -19.16
C THR A 372 13.48 21.51 -20.19
N GLY A 373 12.16 21.46 -20.43
CA GLY A 373 11.58 20.66 -21.51
C GLY A 373 11.34 19.18 -21.19
N HIS A 374 11.41 18.79 -19.91
CA HIS A 374 11.05 17.45 -19.42
C HIS A 374 9.73 17.50 -18.64
N ASP A 375 8.72 18.14 -19.25
CA ASP A 375 7.37 18.24 -18.70
C ASP A 375 6.76 16.87 -18.44
N GLY A 376 5.89 16.78 -17.43
CA GLY A 376 5.25 15.54 -17.05
C GLY A 376 6.07 14.71 -16.07
N SER A 377 7.16 15.29 -15.55
CA SER A 377 8.01 14.69 -14.53
C SER A 377 7.23 14.51 -13.22
N MET A 378 7.51 13.44 -12.49
CA MET A 378 6.81 13.13 -11.25
C MET A 378 7.77 12.75 -10.15
N CYS A 379 7.43 13.04 -8.91
CA CYS A 379 8.18 12.54 -7.78
C CYS A 379 7.31 12.20 -6.58
N THR A 380 7.86 11.43 -5.65
CA THR A 380 7.27 11.34 -4.31
C THR A 380 8.09 12.11 -3.28
N LEU A 381 7.42 12.62 -2.25
CA LEU A 381 8.04 13.34 -1.15
C LEU A 381 7.30 13.04 0.16
N HIS A 382 8.01 13.03 1.29
CA HIS A 382 7.38 12.86 2.60
C HIS A 382 6.93 14.20 3.19
N SER A 383 5.62 14.46 3.25
CA SER A 383 5.04 15.57 4.04
C SER A 383 3.64 15.21 4.55
N ASN A 384 3.14 15.99 5.53
CA ASN A 384 1.83 15.78 6.13
C ASN A 384 0.74 16.69 5.53
N SER A 385 1.12 17.64 4.67
CA SER A 385 0.21 18.54 3.95
C SER A 385 0.86 19.09 2.67
N PRO A 386 0.05 19.57 1.69
CA PRO A 386 0.56 20.25 0.50
C PRO A 386 1.44 21.46 0.81
N ARG A 387 1.08 22.26 1.82
CA ARG A 387 1.89 23.42 2.24
C ARG A 387 3.24 22.99 2.83
N GLU A 388 3.26 21.95 3.66
CA GLU A 388 4.52 21.38 4.15
C GLU A 388 5.36 20.80 3.01
N CYS A 389 4.73 20.21 1.98
CA CYS A 389 5.43 19.69 0.80
C CYS A 389 6.30 20.75 0.15
N LEU A 390 5.74 21.93 -0.12
CA LEU A 390 6.47 23.07 -0.69
C LEU A 390 7.64 23.51 0.21
N GLY A 391 7.40 23.71 1.50
CA GLY A 391 8.46 24.10 2.44
C GLY A 391 9.58 23.05 2.56
N ARG A 392 9.26 21.75 2.41
CA ARG A 392 10.28 20.70 2.38
C ARG A 392 11.09 20.72 1.09
N MET A 393 10.46 20.99 -0.05
CA MET A 393 11.19 21.18 -1.31
C MET A 393 12.16 22.37 -1.21
N GLU A 394 11.74 23.49 -0.62
CA GLU A 394 12.62 24.64 -0.35
C GLU A 394 13.83 24.22 0.50
N ASN A 395 13.58 23.52 1.62
CA ASN A 395 14.65 23.05 2.51
C ASN A 395 15.59 22.06 1.82
N MET A 396 15.08 21.16 0.99
CA MET A 396 15.87 20.18 0.23
C MET A 396 16.82 20.87 -0.76
N VAL A 397 16.35 21.90 -1.46
CA VAL A 397 17.21 22.70 -2.34
C VAL A 397 18.30 23.41 -1.54
N LEU A 398 17.99 23.92 -0.34
CA LEU A 398 18.95 24.56 0.55
C LEU A 398 20.01 23.61 1.15
N MET A 399 19.80 22.29 1.08
CA MET A 399 20.83 21.31 1.50
C MET A 399 21.97 21.18 0.49
N GLY A 400 21.79 21.67 -0.74
CA GLY A 400 22.83 21.67 -1.76
C GLY A 400 23.93 22.69 -1.47
N ASP A 401 25.07 22.52 -2.14
CA ASP A 401 26.24 23.41 -1.97
C ASP A 401 26.03 24.81 -2.57
N ILE A 402 25.03 24.98 -3.42
CA ILE A 402 24.75 26.23 -4.11
C ILE A 402 23.89 27.12 -3.22
N LYS A 403 24.42 28.29 -2.85
CA LYS A 403 23.67 29.31 -2.11
C LYS A 403 22.72 30.04 -3.05
N ILE A 404 21.46 29.61 -3.07
CA ILE A 404 20.38 30.23 -3.83
C ILE A 404 19.49 31.03 -2.86
N PRO A 405 19.14 32.29 -3.15
CA PRO A 405 18.18 33.03 -2.35
C PRO A 405 16.84 32.29 -2.27
N LYS A 406 16.20 32.29 -1.09
CA LYS A 406 14.94 31.58 -0.86
C LYS A 406 13.88 31.94 -1.90
N GLU A 407 13.72 33.23 -2.20
CA GLU A 407 12.76 33.73 -3.20
C GLU A 407 12.94 33.07 -4.58
N ALA A 408 14.20 32.90 -5.02
CA ALA A 408 14.49 32.24 -6.29
C ALA A 408 14.16 30.74 -6.26
N ILE A 409 14.34 30.07 -5.12
CA ILE A 409 13.92 28.67 -4.93
C ILE A 409 12.40 28.56 -4.97
N SER A 410 11.71 29.41 -4.21
CA SER A 410 10.24 29.42 -4.17
C SER A 410 9.66 29.69 -5.56
N LYS A 411 10.27 30.59 -6.32
CA LYS A 411 9.92 30.84 -7.73
C LYS A 411 10.13 29.62 -8.61
N GLN A 412 11.29 28.99 -8.50
CA GLN A 412 11.57 27.79 -9.27
C GLN A 412 10.56 26.67 -8.98
N ILE A 413 10.19 26.46 -7.71
CA ILE A 413 9.15 25.50 -7.34
C ILE A 413 7.79 25.89 -7.93
N ALA A 414 7.41 27.17 -7.83
CA ALA A 414 6.14 27.67 -8.33
C ALA A 414 5.99 27.54 -9.86
N ASP A 415 7.09 27.74 -10.59
CA ASP A 415 7.12 27.62 -12.05
C ASP A 415 7.19 26.15 -12.52
N SER A 416 7.76 25.25 -11.71
CA SER A 416 7.96 23.85 -12.08
C SER A 416 6.81 22.92 -11.75
N VAL A 417 6.20 23.08 -10.58
CA VAL A 417 5.21 22.11 -10.06
C VAL A 417 3.82 22.53 -10.51
N ASP A 418 3.07 21.63 -11.15
CA ASP A 418 1.68 21.90 -11.53
C ASP A 418 0.71 21.47 -10.42
N LEU A 419 0.91 20.25 -9.89
CA LEU A 419 0.01 19.62 -8.93
C LEU A 419 0.74 18.94 -7.78
N ILE A 420 0.15 19.02 -6.59
CA ILE A 420 0.49 18.26 -5.40
C ILE A 420 -0.67 17.33 -5.06
N VAL A 421 -0.40 16.02 -5.02
CA VAL A 421 -1.37 14.99 -4.61
C VAL A 421 -1.00 14.51 -3.22
N GLN A 422 -1.78 14.91 -2.21
CA GLN A 422 -1.57 14.51 -0.82
C GLN A 422 -2.29 13.20 -0.52
N ILE A 423 -1.57 12.23 0.02
CA ILE A 423 -2.10 10.92 0.42
C ILE A 423 -1.84 10.71 1.91
N LYS A 424 -2.81 10.10 2.60
CA LYS A 424 -2.67 9.67 3.99
C LYS A 424 -3.14 8.23 4.17
N ARG A 425 -2.42 7.49 5.02
CA ARG A 425 -2.94 6.28 5.67
C ARG A 425 -3.71 6.75 6.90
N LEU A 426 -5.00 6.49 6.93
CA LEU A 426 -5.88 6.85 8.02
C LEU A 426 -5.79 5.78 9.12
N ARG A 427 -6.36 6.08 10.30
CA ARG A 427 -6.30 5.20 11.48
C ARG A 427 -6.98 3.84 11.29
N ASP A 428 -7.95 3.76 10.38
CA ASP A 428 -8.63 2.51 10.01
C ASP A 428 -7.81 1.65 9.01
N GLY A 429 -6.58 2.09 8.69
CA GLY A 429 -5.70 1.44 7.71
C GLY A 429 -5.98 1.83 6.26
N SER A 430 -7.09 2.54 5.98
CA SER A 430 -7.42 2.96 4.62
C SER A 430 -6.43 4.01 4.11
N ARG A 431 -6.10 3.93 2.82
CA ARG A 431 -5.23 4.91 2.14
C ARG A 431 -6.11 5.80 1.28
N ARG A 432 -6.08 7.11 1.52
CA ARG A 432 -6.94 8.09 0.81
C ARG A 432 -6.13 9.27 0.30
N VAL A 433 -6.49 9.77 -0.88
CA VAL A 433 -6.05 11.08 -1.38
C VAL A 433 -6.79 12.16 -0.61
N THR A 434 -6.11 12.88 0.27
CA THR A 434 -6.78 13.88 1.12
C THR A 434 -6.89 15.24 0.46
N ASN A 435 -5.94 15.59 -0.41
CA ASN A 435 -5.93 16.89 -1.09
C ASN A 435 -5.35 16.70 -2.49
N VAL A 436 -5.93 17.40 -3.46
CA VAL A 436 -5.29 17.66 -4.76
C VAL A 436 -5.22 19.17 -4.90
N THR A 437 -4.00 19.69 -4.93
CA THR A 437 -3.71 21.12 -4.84
C THR A 437 -2.88 21.51 -6.05
N GLU A 438 -3.31 22.52 -6.80
CA GLU A 438 -2.50 23.10 -7.87
C GLU A 438 -1.66 24.25 -7.34
N VAL A 439 -0.47 24.41 -7.94
CA VAL A 439 0.42 25.54 -7.67
C VAL A 439 0.17 26.56 -8.77
N ILE A 440 -0.16 27.79 -8.37
CA ILE A 440 -0.62 28.84 -9.30
C ILE A 440 0.53 29.75 -9.73
N GLY A 441 1.49 29.97 -8.82
CA GLY A 441 2.56 30.94 -9.00
C GLY A 441 2.98 31.54 -7.66
N MET A 442 3.36 32.81 -7.67
CA MET A 442 3.81 33.55 -6.48
C MET A 442 3.05 34.84 -6.27
N GLU A 443 2.86 35.20 -5.00
CA GLU A 443 2.46 36.54 -4.55
C GLU A 443 3.52 37.04 -3.55
N GLY A 444 4.37 37.97 -4.00
CA GLY A 444 5.60 38.33 -3.27
C GLY A 444 6.49 37.09 -3.10
N ASP A 445 6.88 36.79 -1.86
CA ASP A 445 7.75 35.67 -1.52
C ASP A 445 6.99 34.36 -1.21
N VAL A 446 5.66 34.34 -1.42
CA VAL A 446 4.80 33.21 -1.03
C VAL A 446 4.31 32.48 -2.27
N ILE A 447 4.50 31.15 -2.30
CA ILE A 447 3.92 30.29 -3.31
C ILE A 447 2.40 30.20 -3.09
N VAL A 448 1.63 30.59 -4.09
CA VAL A 448 0.17 30.56 -4.07
C VAL A 448 -0.31 29.22 -4.60
N THR A 449 -1.29 28.63 -3.91
CA THR A 449 -1.86 27.34 -4.25
C THR A 449 -3.37 27.40 -4.22
N GLN A 450 -4.02 26.57 -5.02
CA GLN A 450 -5.47 26.39 -5.05
C GLN A 450 -5.81 24.91 -4.83
N GLU A 451 -6.64 24.64 -3.84
CA GLU A 451 -7.14 23.29 -3.60
C GLU A 451 -8.27 22.99 -4.58
N LEU A 452 -8.13 21.93 -5.36
CA LEU A 452 -9.16 21.47 -6.30
C LEU A 452 -10.08 20.45 -5.63
N PHE A 453 -9.52 19.58 -4.80
CA PHE A 453 -10.26 18.54 -4.10
C PHE A 453 -9.77 18.36 -2.68
N LYS A 454 -10.69 18.04 -1.78
CA LYS A 454 -10.42 17.78 -0.36
C LYS A 454 -11.23 16.59 0.14
N PHE A 455 -10.60 15.74 0.95
CA PHE A 455 -11.31 14.76 1.77
C PHE A 455 -11.69 15.37 3.11
N GLU A 456 -12.98 15.32 3.46
CA GLU A 456 -13.50 15.76 4.74
C GLU A 456 -13.93 14.55 5.57
N TYR A 457 -13.36 14.44 6.77
CA TYR A 457 -13.81 13.50 7.77
C TYR A 457 -15.20 13.92 8.26
N LEU A 458 -16.15 12.98 8.26
CA LEU A 458 -17.49 13.22 8.77
C LEU A 458 -17.68 12.50 10.11
N ASP A 459 -17.41 11.20 10.14
CA ASP A 459 -17.63 10.37 11.32
C ASP A 459 -16.83 9.05 11.28
N GLU A 460 -17.01 8.21 12.30
CA GLU A 460 -16.44 6.88 12.41
C GLU A 460 -17.56 5.89 12.75
N ASP A 461 -17.62 4.76 12.04
CA ASP A 461 -18.61 3.72 12.37
C ASP A 461 -18.22 2.92 13.62
N LYS A 462 -19.11 2.02 14.05
CA LYS A 462 -18.91 1.20 15.26
C LYS A 462 -17.69 0.28 15.18
N ASP A 463 -17.22 -0.04 13.97
CA ASP A 463 -16.06 -0.90 13.72
C ASP A 463 -14.76 -0.08 13.58
N GLY A 464 -14.81 1.24 13.79
CA GLY A 464 -13.67 2.14 13.70
C GLY A 464 -13.32 2.58 12.28
N LYS A 465 -14.20 2.32 11.30
CA LYS A 465 -13.98 2.71 9.90
C LYS A 465 -14.31 4.18 9.71
N ILE A 466 -13.44 4.89 8.98
CA ILE A 466 -13.63 6.31 8.75
C ILE A 466 -14.67 6.54 7.65
N ILE A 467 -15.69 7.31 8.00
CA ILE A 467 -16.69 7.87 7.09
C ILE A 467 -16.26 9.29 6.75
N GLY A 468 -16.14 9.57 5.47
CA GLY A 468 -15.85 10.91 4.98
C GLY A 468 -16.24 11.07 3.53
N GLU A 469 -16.21 12.30 3.06
CA GLU A 469 -16.60 12.66 1.70
C GLU A 469 -15.50 13.41 0.96
N TYR A 470 -15.50 13.27 -0.36
CA TYR A 470 -14.60 14.01 -1.24
C TYR A 470 -15.35 15.22 -1.80
N ARG A 471 -14.90 16.41 -1.43
CA ARG A 471 -15.44 17.66 -1.96
C ARG A 471 -14.58 18.17 -3.10
N SER A 472 -15.23 18.55 -4.20
CA SER A 472 -14.65 19.45 -5.18
C SER A 472 -14.80 20.87 -4.66
N MET A 473 -13.77 21.71 -4.83
CA MET A 473 -13.85 23.11 -4.42
C MET A 473 -14.63 23.97 -5.42
N GLY A 474 -15.02 23.41 -6.58
CA GLY A 474 -15.84 24.11 -7.58
C GLY A 474 -15.10 25.25 -8.28
N LEU A 475 -13.76 25.19 -8.30
CA LEU A 475 -12.89 26.22 -8.84
C LEU A 475 -12.43 25.85 -10.25
N ARG A 476 -12.33 26.85 -11.12
CA ARG A 476 -11.71 26.68 -12.43
C ARG A 476 -10.20 26.44 -12.23
N PRO A 477 -9.64 25.33 -12.72
CA PRO A 477 -8.21 25.07 -12.58
C PRO A 477 -7.35 26.08 -13.35
N TYR A 478 -6.26 26.56 -12.75
CA TYR A 478 -5.22 27.34 -13.45
C TYR A 478 -4.49 26.49 -14.49
N THR A 479 -4.33 25.20 -14.19
CA THR A 479 -3.71 24.20 -15.07
C THR A 479 -4.56 23.81 -16.29
N LEU A 480 -5.74 24.42 -16.47
CA LEU A 480 -6.68 24.11 -17.56
C LEU A 480 -6.08 24.34 -18.96
N GLU A 481 -5.26 25.37 -19.14
CA GLU A 481 -4.64 25.65 -20.45
C GLU A 481 -3.68 24.52 -20.86
N LYS A 482 -2.95 23.96 -19.89
CA LYS A 482 -2.08 22.81 -20.13
C LYS A 482 -2.89 21.60 -20.55
N ALA A 483 -4.02 21.31 -19.88
CA ALA A 483 -4.94 20.24 -20.32
C ALA A 483 -5.51 20.50 -21.74
N ARG A 484 -5.78 21.75 -22.11
CA ARG A 484 -6.26 22.11 -23.46
C ARG A 484 -5.28 21.74 -24.56
N GLN A 485 -3.97 21.92 -24.32
CA GLN A 485 -2.94 21.58 -25.31
C GLN A 485 -2.96 20.10 -25.71
N TYR A 486 -3.52 19.24 -24.86
CA TYR A 486 -3.70 17.80 -25.10
C TYR A 486 -5.16 17.42 -25.40
N GLY A 487 -6.07 18.39 -25.56
CA GLY A 487 -7.47 18.16 -25.90
C GLY A 487 -8.35 17.69 -24.74
N PHE A 488 -7.93 17.90 -23.49
CA PHE A 488 -8.64 17.44 -22.29
C PHE A 488 -9.22 18.58 -21.43
N ASP A 489 -9.33 19.80 -21.95
CA ASP A 489 -9.79 20.96 -21.15
C ASP A 489 -11.22 20.80 -20.64
N GLN A 490 -12.18 20.46 -21.51
CA GLN A 490 -13.57 20.30 -21.09
C GLN A 490 -13.76 19.21 -20.01
N PRO A 491 -13.28 17.96 -20.18
CA PRO A 491 -13.45 16.93 -19.14
C PRO A 491 -12.64 17.24 -17.87
N TYR A 492 -11.53 17.98 -17.96
CA TYR A 492 -10.78 18.41 -16.77
C TYR A 492 -11.56 19.46 -15.98
N LEU A 493 -12.12 20.45 -16.67
CA LEU A 493 -12.95 21.47 -16.07
C LEU A 493 -14.19 20.86 -15.40
N GLU A 494 -14.90 19.96 -16.08
CA GLU A 494 -16.08 19.27 -15.53
C GLU A 494 -15.75 18.39 -14.32
N ALA A 495 -14.54 17.83 -14.25
CA ALA A 495 -14.11 17.08 -13.08
C ALA A 495 -13.85 17.99 -11.86
N CYS A 496 -13.33 19.20 -12.08
CA CYS A 496 -12.99 20.16 -11.02
C CYS A 496 -14.13 21.08 -10.59
N LEU A 497 -15.22 21.18 -11.37
CA LEU A 497 -16.47 21.82 -10.97
C LEU A 497 -17.38 20.80 -10.28
#